data_AF-A0A9P5EL79-F1
#
_entry.id   AF-A0A9P5EL79-F1
#
_cell.length_a   1.000
_cell.length_b   1.000
_cell.length_c   1.000
_cell.angle_alpha   90.00
_cell.angle_beta   90.00
_cell.angle_gamma   90.00
#
_symmetry.space_group_name_H-M   'P 1'
#
loop_
_entity.id
_entity.type
_entity.pdbx_description
1 polymer ?
#
loop_
_entity_poly.entity_id
_entity_poly.type
_entity_poly.pdbx_seq_one_letter_code
_entity_poly.pdbx_strand_id
1 'polypeptide(L)'
;MSLLPPHLLLLVAERAGFSEIQALRATCRTNRELLDRYEHAVTKINAAHYPCAPCNHILASDTREREVLPKDTFEIIRELETRESNIEQLINGAFLAFWEEYDLQDTSKADLIRASLTSALWRCSEIADLETHSIRYREDIVPRRDPCVKSLIHQDIILRDAPPPDGWHLALKEVHQSNRQDVRFRQLAYVRSLPAQELAGMVVLSHLTSQGYMRYRAPTSAASRPEIVEMAVCMAENTIRHGVFFLYSKIKGSEDAHHHARLLLDDTYEEMRRWEAGDPSVLPGLTMTVASQLCERVGCEHRDLLRAACILVKGGVWKKEEDMEQAEEVEREKDVGDEHVGDEDVPELVQVGGP
;
A
#
# COMPACT_ATOMS: atom_id res chain seq x y z
N MET A 1 -30.48 -3.55 -32.79
CA MET A 1 -31.29 -3.13 -31.63
C MET A 1 -30.63 -3.71 -30.38
N SER A 2 -30.65 -3.00 -29.24
CA SER A 2 -30.16 -3.55 -27.97
C SER A 2 -31.09 -4.68 -27.51
N LEU A 3 -30.52 -5.79 -27.05
CA LEU A 3 -31.27 -6.97 -26.60
C LEU A 3 -31.78 -6.82 -25.15
N LEU A 4 -31.25 -5.86 -24.39
CA LEU A 4 -31.58 -5.62 -22.98
C LEU A 4 -32.20 -4.22 -22.81
N PRO A 5 -33.19 -4.06 -21.91
CA PRO A 5 -33.62 -2.76 -21.42
C PRO A 5 -32.43 -1.90 -20.93
N PRO A 6 -32.43 -0.58 -21.20
CA PRO A 6 -31.32 0.32 -20.83
C PRO A 6 -30.87 0.22 -19.37
N HIS A 7 -31.81 0.15 -18.42
CA HIS A 7 -31.51 0.06 -16.99
C HIS A 7 -30.82 -1.26 -16.61
N LEU A 8 -31.17 -2.38 -17.26
CA LEU A 8 -30.50 -3.66 -17.01
C LEU A 8 -29.07 -3.65 -17.54
N LEU A 9 -28.83 -3.00 -18.69
CA LEU A 9 -27.47 -2.85 -19.21
C LEU A 9 -26.57 -2.09 -18.23
N LEU A 10 -27.08 -1.01 -17.63
CA LEU A 10 -26.33 -0.23 -16.65
C LEU A 10 -26.02 -1.03 -15.38
N LEU A 11 -26.99 -1.78 -14.85
CA LEU A 11 -26.77 -2.66 -13.69
C LEU A 11 -25.71 -3.74 -13.95
N VAL A 12 -25.68 -4.30 -15.17
CA VAL A 12 -24.61 -5.22 -15.57
C VAL A 12 -23.27 -4.51 -15.61
N ALA A 13 -23.21 -3.31 -16.20
CA ALA A 13 -21.97 -2.54 -16.31
C ALA A 13 -21.39 -2.11 -14.94
N GLU A 14 -22.24 -1.84 -13.95
CA GLU A 14 -21.84 -1.52 -12.56
C GLU A 14 -21.08 -2.66 -11.87
N ARG A 15 -21.18 -3.90 -12.38
CA ARG A 15 -20.53 -5.10 -11.85
C ARG A 15 -19.52 -5.72 -12.82
N ALA A 16 -19.37 -5.16 -14.02
CA ALA A 16 -18.56 -5.70 -15.09
C ALA A 16 -17.13 -5.16 -15.03
N GLY A 17 -16.14 -5.98 -15.39
CA GLY A 17 -14.78 -5.49 -15.58
C GLY A 17 -14.65 -4.59 -16.81
N PHE A 18 -13.47 -3.99 -16.98
CA PHE A 18 -13.21 -3.09 -18.10
C PHE A 18 -13.46 -3.78 -19.44
N SER A 19 -12.95 -5.01 -19.60
CA SER A 19 -13.04 -5.76 -20.86
C SER A 19 -14.50 -6.06 -21.24
N GLU A 20 -15.32 -6.43 -20.26
CA GLU A 20 -16.74 -6.70 -20.43
C GLU A 20 -17.51 -5.42 -20.77
N ILE A 21 -17.20 -4.29 -20.12
CA ILE A 21 -17.78 -2.99 -20.46
C ILE A 21 -17.44 -2.63 -21.91
N GLN A 22 -16.19 -2.82 -22.37
CA GLN A 22 -15.82 -2.57 -23.76
C GLN A 22 -16.58 -3.49 -24.73
N ALA A 23 -16.76 -4.77 -24.37
CA ALA A 23 -17.57 -5.70 -25.17
C ALA A 23 -19.02 -5.22 -25.28
N LEU A 24 -19.65 -4.79 -24.17
CA LEU A 24 -20.99 -4.22 -24.16
C LEU A 24 -21.09 -2.97 -25.04
N ARG A 25 -20.11 -2.05 -24.96
CA ARG A 25 -20.01 -0.86 -25.84
C ARG A 25 -19.81 -1.20 -27.31
N ALA A 26 -19.26 -2.37 -27.63
CA ALA A 26 -19.04 -2.82 -29.01
C ALA A 26 -20.27 -3.47 -29.63
N THR A 27 -21.23 -3.96 -28.83
CA THR A 27 -22.41 -4.69 -29.35
C THR A 27 -23.29 -3.88 -30.29
N CYS A 28 -23.61 -2.62 -29.96
CA CYS A 28 -24.35 -1.72 -30.84
C CYS A 28 -24.19 -0.25 -30.45
N ARG A 29 -24.52 0.66 -31.38
CA ARG A 29 -24.43 2.11 -31.19
C ARG A 29 -25.23 2.61 -29.98
N THR A 30 -26.45 2.10 -29.78
CA THR A 30 -27.30 2.49 -28.65
C THR A 30 -26.69 2.15 -27.30
N ASN A 31 -26.05 0.97 -27.17
CA ASN A 31 -25.38 0.55 -25.94
C ASN A 31 -24.14 1.42 -25.68
N ARG A 32 -23.36 1.73 -26.72
CA ARG A 32 -22.25 2.66 -26.62
C ARG A 32 -22.70 4.03 -26.13
N GLU A 33 -23.68 4.63 -26.79
CA GLU A 33 -24.21 5.96 -26.42
C GLU A 33 -24.78 5.99 -25.00
N LEU A 34 -25.39 4.89 -24.54
CA LEU A 34 -25.89 4.78 -23.18
C LEU A 34 -24.74 4.68 -22.16
N LEU A 35 -23.79 3.77 -22.37
CA LEU A 35 -22.67 3.57 -21.45
C LEU A 35 -21.75 4.79 -21.39
N ASP A 36 -21.49 5.45 -22.52
CA ASP A 36 -20.70 6.69 -22.56
C ASP A 36 -21.42 7.83 -21.81
N ARG A 37 -22.76 7.88 -21.87
CA ARG A 37 -23.54 8.89 -21.13
C ARG A 37 -23.53 8.66 -19.62
N TYR A 38 -23.48 7.41 -19.18
CA TYR A 38 -23.53 7.02 -17.77
C TYR A 38 -22.18 6.55 -17.22
N GLU A 39 -21.08 6.78 -17.95
CA GLU A 39 -19.73 6.32 -17.59
C GLU A 39 -19.36 6.69 -16.16
N HIS A 40 -19.56 7.96 -15.77
CA HIS A 40 -19.27 8.43 -14.42
C HIS A 40 -20.09 7.74 -13.33
N ALA A 41 -21.38 7.54 -13.55
CA ALA A 41 -22.24 6.89 -12.57
C ALA A 41 -21.88 5.40 -12.41
N VAL A 42 -21.72 4.71 -13.53
CA VAL A 42 -21.35 3.29 -13.58
C VAL A 42 -19.98 3.08 -12.94
N THR A 43 -18.98 3.88 -13.33
CA THR A 43 -17.62 3.75 -12.80
C THR A 43 -17.57 4.03 -11.31
N LYS A 44 -18.27 5.06 -10.82
CA LYS A 44 -18.27 5.38 -9.39
C LYS A 44 -18.79 4.20 -8.54
N ILE A 45 -19.83 3.52 -9.00
CA ILE A 45 -20.38 2.34 -8.33
C ILE A 45 -19.43 1.15 -8.46
N ASN A 46 -18.89 0.93 -9.66
CA ASN A 46 -17.96 -0.17 -9.94
C ASN A 46 -16.66 -0.05 -9.11
N ALA A 47 -16.04 1.13 -9.10
CA ALA A 47 -14.80 1.40 -8.38
C ALA A 47 -14.93 1.27 -6.86
N ALA A 48 -16.15 1.36 -6.31
CA ALA A 48 -16.41 1.17 -4.88
C ALA A 48 -16.23 -0.28 -4.40
N HIS A 49 -16.09 -1.25 -5.31
CA HIS A 49 -15.80 -2.65 -4.95
C HIS A 49 -14.32 -2.89 -4.61
N TYR A 50 -13.42 -1.97 -4.97
CA TYR A 50 -11.99 -2.10 -4.69
C TYR A 50 -11.65 -1.62 -3.27
N PRO A 51 -10.59 -2.17 -2.63
CA PRO A 51 -10.24 -1.85 -1.24
C PRO A 51 -10.01 -0.35 -0.96
N CYS A 52 -9.48 0.37 -1.95
CA CYS A 52 -9.29 1.83 -1.88
C CYS A 52 -9.97 2.49 -3.07
N ALA A 53 -11.25 2.82 -2.90
CA ALA A 53 -12.03 3.49 -3.93
C ALA A 53 -11.46 4.90 -4.20
N PRO A 54 -11.20 5.27 -5.46
CA PRO A 54 -10.65 6.58 -5.80
C PRO A 54 -11.55 7.74 -5.34
N CYS A 55 -11.00 8.63 -4.52
CA CYS A 55 -11.69 9.87 -4.12
C CYS A 55 -11.50 11.01 -5.13
N ASN A 56 -10.49 10.91 -6.01
CA ASN A 56 -10.12 11.88 -7.02
C ASN A 56 -9.58 11.17 -8.30
N HIS A 57 -8.96 11.93 -9.21
CA HIS A 57 -8.09 11.41 -10.26
C HIS A 57 -7.01 10.48 -9.71
N ILE A 58 -6.53 9.53 -10.52
CA ILE A 58 -5.48 8.58 -10.10
C ILE A 58 -4.34 8.56 -11.10
N LEU A 59 -3.16 8.10 -10.68
CA LEU A 59 -2.02 7.95 -11.56
C LEU A 59 -2.10 6.61 -12.30
N ALA A 60 -1.92 6.65 -13.62
CA ALA A 60 -1.83 5.47 -14.46
C ALA A 60 -0.56 4.65 -14.15
N SER A 61 -0.67 3.33 -14.26
CA SER A 61 0.45 2.39 -14.17
C SER A 61 0.90 1.85 -15.54
N ASP A 62 0.10 2.07 -16.59
CA ASP A 62 0.35 1.59 -17.96
C ASP A 62 1.18 2.57 -18.82
N THR A 63 1.53 3.73 -18.27
CA THR A 63 2.28 4.78 -18.98
C THR A 63 3.65 4.99 -18.41
N ARG A 64 4.59 5.32 -19.30
CA ARG A 64 5.92 5.80 -18.92
C ARG A 64 5.85 7.10 -18.09
N GLU A 65 4.90 7.98 -18.38
CA GLU A 65 4.79 9.31 -17.79
C GLU A 65 3.93 9.36 -16.50
N ARG A 66 3.36 8.21 -16.09
CA ARG A 66 2.31 8.10 -15.07
C ARG A 66 1.23 9.16 -15.27
N GLU A 67 0.61 9.13 -16.44
CA GLU A 67 -0.44 10.07 -16.82
C GLU A 67 -1.59 10.06 -15.81
N VAL A 68 -2.24 11.20 -15.66
CA VAL A 68 -3.35 11.36 -14.73
C VAL A 68 -4.62 10.84 -15.38
N LEU A 69 -5.26 9.87 -14.74
CA LEU A 69 -6.52 9.29 -15.16
C LEU A 69 -7.71 10.08 -14.58
N PRO A 70 -8.64 10.51 -15.45
CA PRO A 70 -9.86 11.18 -15.06
C PRO A 70 -10.71 10.36 -14.08
N LYS A 71 -11.26 11.05 -13.07
CA LYS A 71 -12.11 10.44 -12.06
C LYS A 71 -13.37 9.88 -12.71
N ASP A 72 -13.83 8.73 -12.21
CA ASP A 72 -15.07 8.08 -12.62
C ASP A 72 -15.11 7.79 -14.13
N THR A 73 -14.02 7.30 -14.72
CA THR A 73 -14.00 6.83 -16.13
C THR A 73 -13.68 5.35 -16.23
N PHE A 74 -14.05 4.70 -17.34
CA PHE A 74 -13.75 3.27 -17.53
C PHE A 74 -12.24 2.98 -17.48
N GLU A 75 -11.40 3.97 -17.81
CA GLU A 75 -9.94 3.88 -17.66
C GLU A 75 -9.50 3.67 -16.21
N ILE A 76 -10.24 4.19 -15.22
CA ILE A 76 -10.00 3.90 -13.81
C ILE A 76 -10.25 2.44 -13.49
N ILE A 77 -11.31 1.83 -14.04
CA ILE A 77 -11.59 0.40 -13.80
C ILE A 77 -10.41 -0.44 -14.30
N ARG A 78 -9.92 -0.16 -15.51
CA ARG A 78 -8.75 -0.83 -16.09
C ARG A 78 -7.50 -0.67 -15.22
N GLU A 79 -7.26 0.53 -14.71
CA GLU A 79 -6.13 0.80 -13.82
C GLU A 79 -6.27 0.05 -12.48
N LEU A 80 -7.46 0.00 -11.89
CA LEU A 80 -7.71 -0.74 -10.65
C LEU A 80 -7.51 -2.25 -10.84
N GLU A 81 -7.99 -2.83 -11.95
CA GLU A 81 -7.72 -4.23 -12.34
C GLU A 81 -6.22 -4.49 -12.53
N THR A 82 -5.51 -3.55 -13.16
CA THR A 82 -4.06 -3.63 -13.35
C THR A 82 -3.32 -3.61 -12.01
N ARG A 83 -3.71 -2.72 -11.09
CA ARG A 83 -3.15 -2.67 -9.74
C ARG A 83 -3.42 -3.95 -8.97
N GLU A 84 -4.64 -4.47 -9.02
CA GLU A 84 -5.02 -5.73 -8.38
C GLU A 84 -4.14 -6.89 -8.86
N SER A 85 -4.01 -7.06 -10.18
CA SER A 85 -3.15 -8.09 -10.77
C SER A 85 -1.69 -7.93 -10.36
N ASN A 86 -1.17 -6.70 -10.36
CA ASN A 86 0.21 -6.42 -9.94
C ASN A 86 0.43 -6.72 -8.46
N ILE A 87 -0.53 -6.38 -7.59
CA ILE A 87 -0.49 -6.69 -6.16
C ILE A 87 -0.47 -8.21 -5.96
N GLU A 88 -1.39 -8.93 -6.59
CA GLU A 88 -1.47 -10.39 -6.49
C GLU A 88 -0.13 -11.05 -6.88
N GLN A 89 0.47 -10.60 -7.98
CA GLN A 89 1.77 -11.09 -8.44
C GLN A 89 2.95 -10.77 -7.51
N LEU A 90 2.88 -9.67 -6.76
CA LEU A 90 3.91 -9.28 -5.78
C LEU A 90 3.77 -10.06 -4.49
N ILE A 91 2.54 -10.17 -3.97
CA ILE A 91 2.23 -10.88 -2.72
C ILE A 91 2.50 -12.37 -2.82
N ASN A 92 2.22 -12.97 -3.98
CA ASN A 92 2.52 -14.39 -4.24
C ASN A 92 3.94 -14.60 -4.78
N GLY A 93 4.72 -13.53 -4.97
CA GLY A 93 6.08 -13.58 -5.49
C GLY A 93 7.14 -13.76 -4.40
N ALA A 94 8.35 -14.19 -4.81
CA ALA A 94 9.47 -14.40 -3.90
C ALA A 94 10.08 -13.10 -3.34
N PHE A 95 9.80 -11.93 -3.94
CA PHE A 95 10.41 -10.68 -3.49
C PHE A 95 9.93 -10.27 -2.08
N LEU A 96 8.63 -10.39 -1.83
CA LEU A 96 7.97 -10.14 -0.55
C LEU A 96 7.78 -11.43 0.26
N ALA A 97 8.69 -12.41 0.12
CA ALA A 97 8.64 -13.71 0.79
C ALA A 97 8.65 -13.57 2.33
N PHE A 98 7.47 -13.35 2.92
CA PHE A 98 7.31 -13.15 4.36
C PHE A 98 7.60 -14.42 5.15
N TRP A 99 7.47 -15.59 4.54
CA TRP A 99 7.79 -16.88 5.15
C TRP A 99 9.29 -17.07 5.43
N GLU A 100 10.16 -16.19 4.92
CA GLU A 100 11.58 -16.18 5.30
C GLU A 100 11.82 -15.38 6.59
N GLU A 101 10.86 -14.57 7.04
CA GLU A 101 10.97 -13.76 8.25
C GLU A 101 10.45 -14.53 9.48
N TYR A 102 11.30 -14.68 10.50
CA TYR A 102 11.01 -15.49 11.70
C TYR A 102 9.65 -15.16 12.34
N ASP A 103 9.34 -13.87 12.53
CA ASP A 103 8.10 -13.43 13.17
C ASP A 103 6.83 -13.64 12.31
N LEU A 104 6.98 -14.01 11.04
CA LEU A 104 5.90 -14.19 10.05
C LEU A 104 5.80 -15.62 9.51
N GLN A 105 6.61 -16.56 10.02
CA GLN A 105 6.66 -17.96 9.56
C GLN A 105 5.41 -18.80 9.92
N ASP A 106 4.46 -18.25 10.67
CA ASP A 106 3.23 -18.94 11.04
C ASP A 106 2.33 -19.18 9.81
N THR A 107 2.38 -20.41 9.28
CA THR A 107 1.63 -20.82 8.09
C THR A 107 0.12 -20.75 8.29
N SER A 108 -0.37 -20.89 9.53
CA SER A 108 -1.80 -20.76 9.85
C SER A 108 -2.31 -19.32 9.68
N LYS A 109 -1.40 -18.34 9.67
CA LYS A 109 -1.69 -16.91 9.52
C LYS A 109 -1.33 -16.37 8.14
N ALA A 110 -0.85 -17.21 7.23
CA ALA A 110 -0.37 -16.79 5.91
C ALA A 110 -1.41 -15.95 5.14
N ASP A 111 -2.69 -16.33 5.18
CA ASP A 111 -3.74 -15.59 4.46
C ASP A 111 -4.05 -14.23 5.09
N LEU A 112 -3.96 -14.12 6.43
CA LEU A 112 -4.10 -12.83 7.12
C LEU A 112 -2.92 -11.89 6.82
N ILE A 113 -1.71 -12.45 6.76
CA ILE A 113 -0.50 -11.71 6.39
C ILE A 113 -0.62 -11.21 4.94
N ARG A 114 -0.98 -12.09 4.00
CA ARG A 114 -1.21 -11.71 2.59
C ARG A 114 -2.30 -10.64 2.47
N ALA A 115 -3.43 -10.79 3.15
CA ALA A 115 -4.50 -9.80 3.13
C ALA A 115 -4.04 -8.43 3.66
N SER A 116 -3.24 -8.42 4.74
CA SER A 116 -2.68 -7.19 5.30
C SER A 116 -1.67 -6.52 4.35
N LEU A 117 -0.81 -7.30 3.70
CA LEU A 117 0.14 -6.78 2.71
C LEU A 117 -0.56 -6.27 1.45
N THR A 118 -1.59 -6.97 0.97
CA THR A 118 -2.48 -6.53 -0.12
C THR A 118 -3.11 -5.18 0.23
N SER A 119 -3.70 -5.07 1.42
CA SER A 119 -4.29 -3.82 1.91
C SER A 119 -3.25 -2.69 2.00
N ALA A 120 -2.05 -2.98 2.52
CA ALA A 120 -0.97 -2.00 2.60
C ALA A 120 -0.54 -1.49 1.20
N LEU A 121 -0.40 -2.36 0.20
CA LEU A 121 -0.07 -1.94 -1.17
C LEU A 121 -1.18 -1.08 -1.81
N TRP A 122 -2.45 -1.39 -1.54
CA TRP A 122 -3.58 -0.54 -1.94
C TRP A 122 -3.49 0.85 -1.30
N ARG A 123 -3.24 0.92 0.02
CA ARG A 123 -3.05 2.19 0.74
C ARG A 123 -1.85 2.99 0.23
N CYS A 124 -0.74 2.34 -0.07
CA CYS A 124 0.42 3.02 -0.67
C CYS A 124 0.11 3.56 -2.06
N SER A 125 -0.76 2.90 -2.83
CA SER A 125 -1.22 3.39 -4.12
C SER A 125 -2.16 4.60 -3.97
N GLU A 126 -3.02 4.60 -2.95
CA GLU A 126 -3.84 5.77 -2.57
C GLU A 126 -2.97 6.97 -2.14
N ILE A 127 -1.89 6.73 -1.38
CA ILE A 127 -0.88 7.74 -1.03
C ILE A 127 -0.24 8.36 -2.29
N ALA A 128 0.04 7.54 -3.31
CA ALA A 128 0.57 8.02 -4.57
C ALA A 128 -0.44 8.93 -5.30
N ASP A 129 -1.73 8.54 -5.30
CA ASP A 129 -2.80 9.30 -5.95
C ASP A 129 -3.10 10.65 -5.27
N LEU A 130 -2.62 10.89 -4.05
CA LEU A 130 -2.70 12.23 -3.42
C LEU A 130 -1.98 13.32 -4.23
N GLU A 131 -1.07 12.93 -5.12
CA GLU A 131 -0.43 13.81 -6.09
C GLU A 131 -1.44 14.52 -7.00
N THR A 132 -2.52 13.83 -7.37
CA THR A 132 -3.52 14.37 -8.30
C THR A 132 -4.42 15.42 -7.66
N HIS A 133 -4.38 15.59 -6.33
CA HIS A 133 -5.25 16.50 -5.60
C HIS A 133 -4.89 17.98 -5.77
N SER A 134 -3.67 18.29 -6.21
CA SER A 134 -3.26 19.65 -6.60
C SER A 134 -3.66 19.96 -8.03
N ILE A 135 -4.06 18.96 -8.81
CA ILE A 135 -4.42 19.12 -10.22
C ILE A 135 -5.85 19.65 -10.28
N ARG A 136 -5.96 20.93 -10.62
CA ARG A 136 -7.25 21.57 -10.88
C ARG A 136 -7.48 21.56 -12.38
N TYR A 137 -8.42 20.74 -12.82
CA TYR A 137 -9.03 20.94 -14.14
C TYR A 137 -9.95 22.15 -14.07
N ARG A 138 -10.06 22.90 -15.17
CA ARG A 138 -11.13 23.91 -15.28
C ARG A 138 -12.47 23.18 -15.30
N GLU A 139 -13.49 23.76 -14.69
CA GLU A 139 -14.83 23.16 -14.55
C GLU A 139 -15.49 22.81 -15.90
N ASP A 140 -15.06 23.45 -16.99
CA ASP A 140 -15.54 23.23 -18.36
C ASP A 140 -14.76 22.15 -19.14
N ILE A 141 -13.65 21.66 -18.60
CA ILE A 141 -12.82 20.63 -19.24
C ILE A 141 -13.12 19.30 -18.59
N VAL A 142 -13.77 18.40 -19.34
CA VAL A 142 -13.80 16.98 -18.99
C VAL A 142 -12.35 16.50 -18.99
N PRO A 143 -11.81 16.07 -17.84
CA PRO A 143 -10.48 15.51 -17.81
C PRO A 143 -10.53 14.31 -18.76
N ARG A 144 -9.74 14.37 -19.83
CA ARG A 144 -9.38 13.17 -20.59
C ARG A 144 -8.01 12.75 -20.09
N ARG A 145 -7.59 11.54 -20.45
CA ARG A 145 -6.19 11.16 -20.39
C ARG A 145 -5.43 12.15 -21.28
N ASP A 146 -4.94 13.22 -20.66
CA ASP A 146 -4.28 14.34 -21.33
C ASP A 146 -2.77 14.13 -21.14
N PRO A 147 -2.02 13.82 -22.21
CA PRO A 147 -0.57 13.66 -22.14
C PRO A 147 0.14 14.92 -21.62
N CYS A 148 -0.53 16.08 -21.65
CA CYS A 148 0.01 17.34 -21.14
C CYS A 148 -0.07 17.43 -19.61
N VAL A 149 -0.96 16.66 -18.95
CA VAL A 149 -1.08 16.62 -17.49
C VAL A 149 -0.22 15.49 -16.95
N LYS A 150 1.03 15.84 -16.71
CA LYS A 150 2.09 14.91 -16.30
C LYS A 150 2.18 14.83 -14.79
N SER A 151 2.44 13.64 -14.26
CA SER A 151 2.80 13.46 -12.86
C SER A 151 3.95 14.38 -12.45
N LEU A 152 4.01 14.81 -11.19
CA LEU A 152 5.13 15.51 -10.61
C LEU A 152 6.44 14.74 -10.86
N ILE A 153 6.40 13.42 -10.77
CA ILE A 153 7.57 12.60 -11.05
C ILE A 153 8.08 12.84 -12.48
N HIS A 154 7.18 12.81 -13.48
CA HIS A 154 7.57 13.06 -14.86
C HIS A 154 7.97 14.51 -15.13
N GLN A 155 7.36 15.49 -14.44
CA GLN A 155 7.78 16.88 -14.50
C GLN A 155 9.24 17.05 -14.01
N ASP A 156 9.65 16.31 -12.99
CA ASP A 156 11.03 16.36 -12.49
C ASP A 156 12.03 15.79 -13.49
N ILE A 157 11.66 14.71 -14.19
CA ILE A 157 12.48 14.16 -15.29
C ILE A 157 12.68 15.22 -16.38
N ILE A 158 11.61 15.90 -16.78
CA ILE A 158 11.69 16.98 -17.77
C ILE A 158 12.60 18.11 -17.29
N LEU A 159 12.51 18.49 -16.01
CA LEU A 159 13.36 19.53 -15.43
C LEU A 159 14.84 19.14 -15.37
N ARG A 160 15.15 17.86 -15.12
CA ARG A 160 16.53 17.32 -15.10
C ARG A 160 17.15 17.28 -16.50
N ASP A 161 16.36 16.92 -17.50
CA ASP A 161 16.81 16.78 -18.89
C ASP A 161 16.83 18.11 -19.67
N ALA A 162 16.26 19.18 -19.09
CA ALA A 162 16.17 20.47 -19.73
C ALA A 162 17.54 21.21 -19.80
N PRO A 163 17.82 21.95 -20.88
CA PRO A 163 19.03 22.76 -21.00
C PRO A 163 19.12 23.86 -19.90
N PRO A 164 20.30 24.46 -19.68
CA PRO A 164 20.56 25.36 -18.55
C PRO A 164 19.51 26.48 -18.42
N PRO A 165 19.13 26.84 -17.18
CA PRO A 165 17.87 27.51 -16.95
C PRO A 165 17.84 28.96 -17.46
N ASP A 166 16.85 29.26 -18.30
CA ASP A 166 16.35 30.62 -18.49
C ASP A 166 15.35 30.99 -17.37
N GLY A 167 14.80 32.20 -17.40
CA GLY A 167 13.84 32.66 -16.38
C GLY A 167 12.56 31.80 -16.31
N TRP A 168 12.19 31.10 -17.39
CA TRP A 168 11.03 30.21 -17.41
C TRP A 168 11.32 28.88 -16.70
N HIS A 169 12.52 28.31 -16.90
CA HIS A 169 12.95 27.09 -16.20
C HIS A 169 13.01 27.29 -14.68
N LEU A 170 13.50 28.45 -14.22
CA LEU A 170 13.52 28.77 -12.79
C LEU A 170 12.11 28.86 -12.20
N ALA A 171 11.20 29.53 -12.90
CA ALA A 171 9.80 29.63 -12.47
C ALA A 171 9.09 28.27 -12.46
N LEU A 172 9.33 27.42 -13.46
CA LEU A 172 8.77 26.08 -13.50
C LEU A 172 9.31 25.20 -12.37
N LYS A 173 10.61 25.30 -12.06
CA LYS A 173 11.24 24.59 -10.94
C LYS A 173 10.66 25.02 -9.59
N GLU A 174 10.42 26.31 -9.39
CA GLU A 174 9.81 26.83 -8.16
C GLU A 174 8.38 26.31 -7.97
N VAL A 175 7.55 26.37 -9.02
CA VAL A 175 6.19 25.82 -9.01
C VAL A 175 6.20 24.31 -8.75
N HIS A 176 7.13 23.58 -9.37
CA HIS A 176 7.29 22.14 -9.19
C HIS A 176 7.66 21.78 -7.74
N GLN A 177 8.61 22.50 -7.14
CA GLN A 177 9.01 22.30 -5.75
C GLN A 177 7.87 22.58 -4.76
N SER A 178 7.12 23.68 -4.98
CA SER A 178 5.95 24.02 -4.17
C SER A 178 4.89 22.92 -4.24
N ASN A 179 4.55 22.44 -5.44
CA ASN A 179 3.59 21.35 -5.62
C ASN A 179 4.06 20.04 -4.96
N ARG A 180 5.35 19.69 -5.08
CA ARG A 180 5.91 18.52 -4.39
C ARG A 180 5.72 18.64 -2.88
N GLN A 181 6.01 19.81 -2.31
CA GLN A 181 5.87 20.03 -0.87
C GLN A 181 4.41 19.90 -0.41
N ASP A 182 3.46 20.47 -1.15
CA ASP A 182 2.02 20.32 -0.90
C ASP A 182 1.56 18.86 -0.91
N VAL A 183 2.03 18.08 -1.89
CA VAL A 183 1.74 16.64 -1.97
C VAL A 183 2.32 15.91 -0.76
N ARG A 184 3.56 16.21 -0.36
CA ARG A 184 4.17 15.61 0.83
C ARG A 184 3.37 15.91 2.09
N PHE A 185 2.85 17.13 2.27
CA PHE A 185 1.99 17.44 3.42
C PHE A 185 0.70 16.61 3.43
N ARG A 186 0.06 16.40 2.27
CA ARG A 186 -1.13 15.53 2.17
C ARG A 186 -0.81 14.08 2.49
N GLN A 187 0.30 13.55 1.95
CA GLN A 187 0.75 12.18 2.24
C GLN A 187 0.99 11.97 3.74
N LEU A 188 1.69 12.90 4.39
CA LEU A 188 1.92 12.87 5.84
C LEU A 188 0.61 12.93 6.63
N ALA A 189 -0.32 13.82 6.25
CA ALA A 189 -1.61 13.94 6.92
C ALA A 189 -2.44 12.66 6.77
N TYR A 190 -2.43 12.05 5.58
CA TYR A 190 -3.11 10.79 5.31
C TYR A 190 -2.54 9.66 6.20
N VAL A 191 -1.22 9.48 6.25
CA VAL A 191 -0.58 8.46 7.10
C VAL A 191 -0.96 8.63 8.57
N ARG A 192 -0.99 9.86 9.08
CA ARG A 192 -1.40 10.15 10.47
C ARG A 192 -2.86 9.77 10.77
N SER A 193 -3.72 9.76 9.75
CA SER A 193 -5.12 9.37 9.92
C SER A 193 -5.36 7.86 9.90
N LEU A 194 -4.37 7.05 9.47
CA LEU A 194 -4.55 5.62 9.33
C LEU A 194 -4.70 4.90 10.67
N PRO A 195 -5.52 3.83 10.73
CA PRO A 195 -5.62 2.97 11.90
C PRO A 195 -4.35 2.15 12.09
N ALA A 196 -4.12 1.69 13.33
CA ALA A 196 -2.94 0.90 13.71
C ALA A 196 -2.74 -0.36 12.84
N GLN A 197 -3.84 -1.02 12.44
CA GLN A 197 -3.78 -2.23 11.61
C GLN A 197 -3.18 -1.95 10.22
N GLU A 198 -3.55 -0.84 9.60
CA GLU A 198 -3.05 -0.45 8.28
C GLU A 198 -1.58 0.00 8.38
N LEU A 199 -1.24 0.77 9.43
CA LEU A 199 0.12 1.16 9.73
C LEU A 199 1.03 -0.06 9.96
N ALA A 200 0.55 -1.08 10.68
CA ALA A 200 1.28 -2.33 10.89
C ALA A 200 1.55 -3.06 9.57
N GLY A 201 0.56 -3.15 8.69
CA GLY A 201 0.73 -3.70 7.34
C GLY A 201 1.80 -2.95 6.54
N MET A 202 1.81 -1.61 6.62
CA MET A 202 2.82 -0.77 5.95
C MET A 202 4.22 -0.93 6.55
N VAL A 203 4.37 -1.12 7.86
CA VAL A 203 5.66 -1.42 8.50
C VAL A 203 6.20 -2.76 8.00
N VAL A 204 5.38 -3.81 8.02
CA VAL A 204 5.79 -5.14 7.52
C VAL A 204 6.14 -5.07 6.04
N LEU A 205 5.33 -4.39 5.22
CA LEU A 205 5.61 -4.18 3.79
C LEU A 205 6.95 -3.45 3.57
N SER A 206 7.24 -2.40 4.36
CA SER A 206 8.50 -1.65 4.29
C SER A 206 9.70 -2.53 4.60
N HIS A 207 9.60 -3.36 5.65
CA HIS A 207 10.62 -4.32 6.03
C HIS A 207 10.87 -5.33 4.91
N LEU A 208 9.81 -6.02 4.44
CA LEU A 208 9.91 -7.03 3.38
C LEU A 208 10.45 -6.44 2.07
N THR A 209 10.10 -5.21 1.75
CA THR A 209 10.61 -4.53 0.56
C THR A 209 12.12 -4.27 0.67
N SER A 210 12.57 -3.81 1.84
CA SER A 210 13.99 -3.60 2.12
C SER A 210 14.77 -4.92 2.04
N GLN A 211 14.27 -5.96 2.72
CA GLN A 211 14.88 -7.29 2.71
C GLN A 211 14.89 -7.91 1.31
N GLY A 212 13.79 -7.81 0.57
CA GLY A 212 13.69 -8.25 -0.82
C GLY A 212 14.76 -7.63 -1.71
N TYR A 213 15.00 -6.31 -1.58
CA TYR A 213 16.05 -5.63 -2.32
C TYR A 213 17.46 -6.12 -1.94
N MET A 214 17.73 -6.26 -0.63
CA MET A 214 19.02 -6.73 -0.13
C MET A 214 19.32 -8.16 -0.58
N ARG A 215 18.34 -9.08 -0.48
CA ARG A 215 18.44 -10.45 -0.99
C ARG A 215 18.73 -10.48 -2.48
N TYR A 216 18.04 -9.64 -3.25
CA TYR A 216 18.21 -9.59 -4.70
C TYR A 216 19.59 -9.05 -5.13
N ARG A 217 20.13 -8.05 -4.43
CA ARG A 217 21.40 -7.38 -4.81
C ARG A 217 22.65 -7.99 -4.19
N ALA A 218 22.56 -8.55 -3.00
CA ALA A 218 23.69 -9.11 -2.26
C ALA A 218 23.25 -10.33 -1.44
N PRO A 219 22.90 -11.46 -2.11
CA PRO A 219 22.38 -12.66 -1.47
C PRO A 219 23.32 -13.28 -0.43
N THR A 220 24.61 -12.96 -0.46
CA THR A 220 25.64 -13.53 0.42
C THR A 220 26.32 -12.53 1.35
N SER A 221 26.12 -11.21 1.18
CA SER A 221 26.94 -10.19 1.88
C SER A 221 26.28 -8.81 2.01
N ALA A 222 24.94 -8.71 2.03
CA ALA A 222 24.25 -7.42 2.06
C ALA A 222 24.68 -6.51 3.23
N ALA A 223 24.92 -7.08 4.42
CA ALA A 223 25.29 -6.34 5.62
C ALA A 223 26.70 -5.70 5.57
N SER A 224 27.56 -6.09 4.63
CA SER A 224 28.92 -5.52 4.50
C SER A 224 29.01 -4.33 3.54
N ARG A 225 27.88 -3.91 2.95
CA ARG A 225 27.82 -2.87 1.91
C ARG A 225 26.77 -1.81 2.27
N PRO A 226 27.17 -0.73 2.97
CA PRO A 226 26.26 0.32 3.44
C PRO A 226 25.35 0.88 2.34
N GLU A 227 25.87 1.00 1.11
CA GLU A 227 25.11 1.51 -0.03
C GLU A 227 23.92 0.61 -0.42
N ILE A 228 24.01 -0.70 -0.15
CA ILE A 228 22.90 -1.63 -0.41
C ILE A 228 21.81 -1.47 0.65
N VAL A 229 22.20 -1.25 1.90
CA VAL A 229 21.27 -1.02 3.02
C VAL A 229 20.55 0.31 2.83
N GLU A 230 21.28 1.38 2.50
CA GLU A 230 20.70 2.69 2.19
C GLU A 230 19.70 2.61 1.03
N MET A 231 20.03 1.87 -0.03
CA MET A 231 19.13 1.70 -1.16
C MET A 231 17.92 0.81 -0.82
N ALA A 232 18.05 -0.11 0.14
CA ALA A 232 16.93 -0.87 0.67
C ALA A 232 15.93 0.05 1.42
N VAL A 233 16.42 1.01 2.19
CA VAL A 233 15.59 2.06 2.81
C VAL A 233 14.88 2.89 1.73
N CYS A 234 15.60 3.28 0.68
CA CYS A 234 15.00 4.00 -0.45
C CYS A 234 13.90 3.17 -1.15
N MET A 235 14.08 1.85 -1.28
CA MET A 235 13.05 0.95 -1.82
C MET A 235 11.79 0.92 -0.97
N ALA A 236 11.94 0.84 0.36
CA ALA A 236 10.80 0.90 1.28
C ALA A 236 10.08 2.25 1.18
N GLU A 237 10.84 3.35 1.24
CA GLU A 237 10.29 4.71 1.16
C GLU A 237 9.53 4.94 -0.14
N ASN A 238 10.09 4.54 -1.29
CA ASN A 238 9.41 4.66 -2.58
C ASN A 238 8.18 3.75 -2.69
N THR A 239 8.21 2.56 -2.08
CA THR A 239 7.04 1.67 -2.05
C THR A 239 5.90 2.31 -1.28
N ILE A 240 6.19 2.98 -0.15
CA ILE A 240 5.16 3.71 0.60
C ILE A 240 4.67 4.95 -0.18
N ARG A 241 5.55 5.68 -0.87
CA ARG A 241 5.21 6.91 -1.61
C ARG A 241 4.44 6.67 -2.90
N HIS A 242 4.79 5.62 -3.64
CA HIS A 242 4.38 5.41 -5.02
C HIS A 242 3.61 4.09 -5.23
N GLY A 243 3.45 3.30 -4.17
CA GLY A 243 2.60 2.12 -4.13
C GLY A 243 3.03 1.00 -5.06
N VAL A 244 2.04 0.25 -5.53
CA VAL A 244 2.25 -0.94 -6.36
C VAL A 244 2.99 -0.61 -7.65
N PHE A 245 2.75 0.57 -8.24
CA PHE A 245 3.42 0.99 -9.47
C PHE A 245 4.93 0.91 -9.31
N PHE A 246 5.48 1.53 -8.27
CA PHE A 246 6.93 1.57 -8.08
C PHE A 246 7.51 0.18 -7.88
N LEU A 247 6.93 -0.58 -6.95
CA LEU A 247 7.47 -1.89 -6.58
C LEU A 247 7.38 -2.87 -7.75
N TYR A 248 6.24 -2.93 -8.44
CA TYR A 248 6.07 -3.74 -9.63
C TYR A 248 7.00 -3.31 -10.76
N SER A 249 7.07 -2.00 -11.05
CA SER A 249 7.95 -1.45 -12.08
C SER A 249 9.41 -1.81 -11.86
N LYS A 250 9.84 -1.84 -10.59
CA LYS A 250 11.23 -2.17 -10.25
C LYS A 250 11.54 -3.66 -10.45
N ILE A 251 10.59 -4.55 -10.17
CA ILE A 251 10.82 -6.01 -10.12
C ILE A 251 10.44 -6.69 -11.44
N LYS A 252 9.30 -6.33 -12.02
CA LYS A 252 8.66 -7.01 -13.17
C LYS A 252 8.23 -6.04 -14.29
N GLY A 253 8.48 -4.74 -14.15
CA GLY A 253 8.09 -3.73 -15.12
C GLY A 253 8.77 -3.87 -16.48
N SER A 254 8.23 -3.16 -17.47
CA SER A 254 8.92 -2.93 -18.74
C SER A 254 10.22 -2.16 -18.54
N GLU A 255 11.07 -2.08 -19.56
CA GLU A 255 12.32 -1.32 -19.51
C GLU A 255 12.09 0.15 -19.12
N ASP A 256 11.08 0.80 -19.72
CA ASP A 256 10.68 2.17 -19.39
C ASP A 256 10.22 2.31 -17.94
N ALA A 257 9.39 1.38 -17.45
CA ALA A 257 8.92 1.38 -16.07
C ALA A 257 10.08 1.18 -15.09
N HIS A 258 11.02 0.30 -15.41
CA HIS A 258 12.21 0.07 -14.59
C HIS A 258 13.14 1.28 -14.55
N HIS A 259 13.29 1.98 -15.69
CA HIS A 259 14.03 3.24 -15.75
C HIS A 259 13.40 4.30 -14.84
N HIS A 260 12.07 4.47 -14.93
CA HIS A 260 11.33 5.41 -14.09
C HIS A 260 11.48 5.08 -12.60
N ALA A 261 11.35 3.80 -12.22
CA ALA A 261 11.58 3.36 -10.85
C ALA A 261 13.02 3.59 -10.36
N ARG A 262 14.01 3.63 -11.25
CA ARG A 262 15.40 3.96 -10.90
C ARG A 262 15.56 5.45 -10.58
N LEU A 263 14.95 6.32 -11.38
CA LEU A 263 14.99 7.76 -11.13
C LEU A 263 14.36 8.11 -9.76
N LEU A 264 13.25 7.47 -9.43
CA LEU A 264 12.61 7.61 -8.10
C LEU A 264 13.51 7.17 -6.94
N LEU A 265 14.30 6.11 -7.14
CA LEU A 265 15.28 5.66 -6.15
C LEU A 265 16.40 6.68 -5.97
N ASP A 266 16.96 7.18 -7.07
CA ASP A 266 18.03 8.17 -7.04
C ASP A 266 17.56 9.48 -6.37
N ASP A 267 16.36 9.96 -6.70
CA ASP A 267 15.70 11.11 -6.05
C ASP A 267 15.59 10.93 -4.53
N THR A 268 15.13 9.75 -4.10
CA THR A 268 14.91 9.46 -2.68
C THR A 268 16.23 9.33 -1.93
N TYR A 269 17.24 8.76 -2.58
CA TYR A 269 18.58 8.67 -2.03
C TYR A 269 19.21 10.06 -1.84
N GLU A 270 19.07 10.95 -2.82
CA GLU A 270 19.50 12.36 -2.71
C GLU A 270 18.74 13.10 -1.59
N GLU A 271 17.42 12.94 -1.50
CA GLU A 271 16.61 13.54 -0.44
C GLU A 271 17.02 13.05 0.95
N MET A 272 17.27 11.74 1.11
CA MET A 272 17.75 11.15 2.35
C MET A 272 19.09 11.74 2.78
N ARG A 273 20.05 11.90 1.85
CA ARG A 273 21.34 12.55 2.15
C ARG A 273 21.19 14.01 2.59
N ARG A 274 20.27 14.75 2.00
CA ARG A 274 19.98 16.14 2.42
C ARG A 274 19.36 16.19 3.81
N TRP A 275 18.44 15.26 4.11
CA TRP A 275 17.88 15.12 5.46
C TRP A 275 18.96 14.82 6.50
N GLU A 276 19.85 13.87 6.22
CA GLU A 276 20.99 13.53 7.08
C GLU A 276 21.94 14.72 7.30
N ALA A 277 22.11 15.57 6.27
CA ALA A 277 22.88 16.80 6.36
C ALA A 277 22.18 17.94 7.13
N GLY A 278 20.94 17.74 7.59
CA GLY A 278 20.17 18.71 8.36
C GLY A 278 19.52 19.80 7.52
N ASP A 279 19.24 19.55 6.23
CA ASP A 279 18.53 20.50 5.37
C ASP A 279 17.10 20.74 5.89
N PRO A 280 16.76 21.96 6.37
CA PRO A 280 15.46 22.24 6.97
C PRO A 280 14.32 22.26 5.94
N SER A 281 14.63 22.25 4.64
CA SER A 281 13.62 22.17 3.58
C SER A 281 13.12 20.74 3.32
N VAL A 282 13.82 19.73 3.83
CA VAL A 282 13.45 18.32 3.65
C VAL A 282 12.46 17.91 4.73
N LEU A 283 11.39 17.24 4.32
CA LEU A 283 10.40 16.68 5.24
C LEU A 283 10.79 15.26 5.66
N PRO A 284 10.34 14.78 6.82
CA PRO A 284 10.58 13.39 7.23
C PRO A 284 10.02 12.40 6.19
N GLY A 285 10.69 11.26 6.08
CA GLY A 285 10.23 10.13 5.26
C GLY A 285 8.86 9.61 5.70
N LEU A 286 8.09 9.05 4.76
CA LEU A 286 6.83 8.39 5.08
C LEU A 286 7.06 7.14 5.92
N THR A 287 8.13 6.38 5.65
CA THR A 287 8.52 5.22 6.46
C THR A 287 8.73 5.59 7.93
N MET A 288 9.46 6.68 8.20
CA MET A 288 9.63 7.21 9.56
C MET A 288 8.31 7.67 10.18
N THR A 289 7.43 8.29 9.39
CA THR A 289 6.12 8.76 9.84
C THR A 289 5.20 7.59 10.18
N VAL A 290 5.15 6.57 9.34
CA VAL A 290 4.41 5.32 9.57
C VAL A 290 4.89 4.65 10.85
N ALA A 291 6.21 4.51 11.02
CA ALA A 291 6.80 3.93 12.22
C ALA A 291 6.41 4.70 13.49
N SER A 292 6.56 6.02 13.46
CA SER A 292 6.24 6.90 14.60
C SER A 292 4.75 6.84 14.96
N GLN A 293 3.88 6.85 13.95
CA GLN A 293 2.44 6.74 14.16
C GLN A 293 2.03 5.36 14.69
N LEU A 294 2.64 4.27 14.22
CA LEU A 294 2.34 2.95 14.78
C LEU A 294 2.74 2.86 16.26
N CYS A 295 3.95 3.30 16.60
CA CYS A 295 4.42 3.38 17.99
C CYS A 295 3.45 4.20 18.87
N GLU A 296 3.02 5.37 18.40
CA GLU A 296 2.08 6.23 19.12
C GLU A 296 0.72 5.56 19.34
N ARG A 297 0.19 4.88 18.32
CA ARG A 297 -1.14 4.25 18.39
C ARG A 297 -1.17 2.98 19.24
N VAL A 298 -0.07 2.24 19.27
CA VAL A 298 0.03 0.91 19.90
C VAL A 298 0.74 0.97 21.25
N GLY A 299 1.53 2.02 21.51
CA GLY A 299 2.32 2.18 22.72
C GLY A 299 3.57 1.30 22.75
N CYS A 300 4.13 0.92 21.60
CA CYS A 300 5.41 0.21 21.49
C CYS A 300 6.58 1.18 21.28
N GLU A 301 7.78 0.75 21.69
CA GLU A 301 9.02 1.49 21.39
C GLU A 301 9.53 1.17 19.99
N HIS A 302 10.39 2.03 19.44
CA HIS A 302 10.93 1.84 18.09
C HIS A 302 11.69 0.53 17.93
N ARG A 303 12.38 0.05 18.99
CA ARG A 303 13.08 -1.25 19.00
C ARG A 303 12.14 -2.44 18.84
N ASP A 304 10.89 -2.29 19.28
CA ASP A 304 9.86 -3.33 19.26
C ASP A 304 8.90 -3.19 18.07
N LEU A 305 9.11 -2.17 17.23
CA LEU A 305 8.21 -1.77 16.14
C LEU A 305 7.85 -2.93 15.21
N LEU A 306 8.86 -3.65 14.71
CA LEU A 306 8.64 -4.74 13.76
C LEU A 306 7.88 -5.89 14.41
N ARG A 307 8.26 -6.27 15.64
CA ARG A 307 7.59 -7.33 16.41
C ARG A 307 6.12 -6.98 16.66
N ALA A 308 5.84 -5.75 17.08
CA ALA A 308 4.48 -5.26 17.28
C ALA A 308 3.67 -5.27 15.98
N ALA A 309 4.25 -4.83 14.86
CA ALA A 309 3.62 -4.86 13.56
C ALA A 309 3.29 -6.30 13.10
N CYS A 310 4.23 -7.24 13.26
CA CYS A 310 4.03 -8.66 12.94
C CYS A 310 2.91 -9.28 13.78
N ILE A 311 2.79 -8.93 15.07
CA ILE A 311 1.69 -9.40 15.93
C ILE A 311 0.33 -8.90 15.40
N LEU A 312 0.22 -7.62 15.10
CA LEU A 312 -1.03 -7.01 14.60
C LEU A 312 -1.44 -7.59 13.25
N VAL A 313 -0.51 -7.76 12.32
CA VAL A 313 -0.76 -8.35 10.99
C VAL A 313 -1.24 -9.80 11.07
N LYS A 314 -0.84 -10.55 12.11
CA LYS A 314 -1.35 -11.91 12.41
C LYS A 314 -2.71 -11.92 13.11
N GLY A 315 -3.32 -10.76 13.34
CA GLY A 315 -4.59 -10.58 14.06
C GLY A 315 -4.46 -10.63 15.58
N GLY A 316 -3.24 -10.50 16.11
CA GLY A 316 -2.98 -10.42 17.54
C GLY A 316 -3.14 -9.01 18.11
N VAL A 317 -2.94 -8.89 19.42
CA VAL A 317 -2.92 -7.60 20.14
C VAL A 317 -1.56 -7.44 20.78
N TRP A 318 -0.93 -6.26 20.59
CA TRP A 318 0.33 -5.95 21.26
C TRP A 318 0.11 -5.77 22.77
N LYS A 319 0.97 -6.39 23.56
CA LYS A 319 1.07 -6.21 25.01
C LYS A 319 2.54 -5.93 25.34
N LYS A 320 2.81 -5.03 26.29
CA LYS A 320 4.19 -4.82 26.75
C LYS A 320 4.66 -6.05 27.51
N GLU A 321 5.98 -6.29 27.52
CA GLU A 321 6.55 -7.46 28.23
C GLU A 321 6.22 -7.46 29.73
N GLU A 322 6.17 -6.27 30.36
CA GLU A 322 5.71 -6.12 31.75
C GLU A 322 4.25 -6.57 31.96
N ASP A 323 3.39 -6.37 30.95
CA ASP A 323 1.99 -6.83 30.97
C ASP A 323 1.88 -8.33 30.66
N MET A 324 2.84 -8.90 29.93
CA MET A 324 2.90 -10.34 29.64
C MET A 324 3.36 -11.14 30.85
N GLU A 325 4.39 -10.67 31.56
CA GLU A 325 4.86 -11.31 32.79
C GLU A 325 3.77 -11.31 33.87
N GLN A 326 3.06 -10.19 34.06
CA GLN A 326 1.92 -10.12 34.99
C GLN A 326 0.73 -10.98 34.54
N ALA A 327 0.44 -11.06 33.24
CA ALA A 327 -0.64 -11.92 32.74
C ALA A 327 -0.33 -13.41 32.90
N GLU A 328 0.92 -13.82 32.67
CA GLU A 328 1.38 -15.20 32.90
C GLU A 328 1.39 -15.55 34.40
N GLU A 329 1.71 -14.60 35.27
CA GLU A 329 1.66 -14.78 36.72
C GLU A 329 0.22 -14.94 37.22
N VAL A 330 -0.73 -14.16 36.69
CA VAL A 330 -2.17 -14.27 36.99
C VAL A 330 -2.79 -15.57 36.43
N GLU A 331 -2.34 -16.07 35.29
CA GLU A 331 -2.79 -17.39 34.79
C GLU A 331 -2.19 -18.54 35.60
N ARG A 332 -0.93 -18.47 36.04
CA ARG A 332 -0.35 -19.45 36.97
C ARG A 332 -1.07 -19.47 38.32
N GLU A 333 -1.51 -18.32 38.83
CA GLU A 333 -2.28 -18.27 40.08
C GLU A 333 -3.69 -18.87 39.95
N LYS A 334 -4.29 -18.86 38.75
CA LYS A 334 -5.57 -19.53 38.50
C LYS A 334 -5.46 -21.05 38.43
N ASP A 335 -4.38 -21.58 37.85
CA ASP A 335 -4.13 -23.03 37.79
C ASP A 335 -3.79 -23.64 39.17
N VAL A 336 -3.26 -22.84 40.10
CA VAL A 336 -2.99 -23.30 41.48
C VAL A 336 -4.24 -23.24 42.38
N GLY A 337 -5.27 -22.48 41.98
CA GLY A 337 -6.49 -22.28 42.75
C GLY A 337 -7.59 -23.35 42.59
N ASP A 338 -7.47 -24.24 41.60
CA ASP A 338 -8.53 -25.21 41.24
C ASP A 338 -8.25 -26.65 41.71
N GLU A 339 -7.15 -26.90 42.44
CA GLU A 339 -6.85 -28.19 43.06
C GLU A 339 -6.99 -28.16 44.60
N HIS A 340 -8.21 -28.00 45.13
CA HIS A 340 -8.69 -28.70 46.35
C HIS A 340 -10.07 -28.23 46.81
N VAL A 341 -11.14 -28.88 46.35
CA VAL A 341 -12.37 -29.10 47.16
C VAL A 341 -13.03 -30.43 46.77
N GLY A 342 -13.15 -31.35 47.76
CA GLY A 342 -13.97 -32.56 47.73
C GLY A 342 -13.23 -33.80 47.22
N ASP A 343 -13.23 -34.97 47.87
CA ASP A 343 -14.34 -35.56 48.61
C ASP A 343 -13.89 -36.60 49.67
N GLU A 344 -14.84 -36.87 50.56
CA GLU A 344 -14.78 -37.50 51.87
C GLU A 344 -14.43 -39.00 51.91
N ASP A 345 -13.76 -39.41 52.99
CA ASP A 345 -13.63 -40.78 53.45
C ASP A 345 -15.01 -41.40 53.81
N VAL A 346 -15.43 -42.46 53.11
CA VAL A 346 -16.39 -43.46 53.64
C VAL A 346 -15.99 -44.87 53.19
N PRO A 347 -15.59 -45.78 54.09
CA PRO A 347 -15.27 -47.16 53.72
C PRO A 347 -16.48 -48.12 53.73
N GLU A 348 -16.40 -49.02 52.76
CA GLU A 348 -17.25 -50.15 52.33
C GLU A 348 -18.00 -51.00 53.38
N LEU A 349 -19.25 -51.33 53.03
CA LEU A 349 -20.03 -52.47 53.52
C LEU A 349 -19.56 -53.77 52.81
N VAL A 350 -18.99 -54.69 53.58
CA VAL A 350 -18.69 -56.07 53.15
C VAL A 350 -19.93 -56.95 53.35
N GLN A 351 -20.44 -57.55 52.27
CA GLN A 351 -21.23 -58.79 52.31
C GLN A 351 -20.75 -59.74 51.21
N VAL A 352 -20.12 -60.84 51.61
CA VAL A 352 -20.10 -62.10 50.85
C VAL A 352 -20.41 -63.22 51.84
N GLY A 353 -21.50 -63.94 51.59
CA GLY A 353 -22.02 -64.98 52.47
C GLY A 353 -21.59 -66.40 52.11
N GLY A 354 -21.61 -67.26 53.14
CA GLY A 354 -21.88 -68.71 53.13
C GLY A 354 -20.81 -69.63 52.52
N PRO A 355 -20.64 -70.87 53.04
CA PRO A 355 -21.61 -71.69 53.79
C PRO A 355 -21.38 -71.79 55.31
#